data_AF-A0A7R9WS40-F1
#
_entry.id   AF-A0A7R9WS40-F1
#
_cell.length_a   1.000
_cell.length_b   1.000
_cell.length_c   1.000
_cell.angle_alpha   90.00
_cell.angle_beta   90.00
_cell.angle_gamma   90.00
#
_symmetry.space_group_name_H-M   'P 1'
#
loop_
_entity.id
_entity.type
_entity.pdbx_description
1 polymer ?
#
loop_
_entity_poly.entity_id
_entity_poly.type
_entity_poly.pdbx_seq_one_letter_code
_entity_poly.pdbx_strand_id
1 'polypeptide(L)'
;HMLQLRELNLDNNAFTGDIPTNFLEGIPDKSESIFITLIGNQLTGGVPPILDDFTLLTIRLEGNLITALPQELCDNLKWMHGEIEKMPDTANKCDAILCPP
;
A
#
# COMPACT_ATOMS: atom_id res chain seq x y z
N HIS A 1 17.18 5.65 10.67
CA HIS A 1 17.37 6.69 9.66
C HIS A 1 17.57 5.99 8.31
N MET A 2 16.48 5.68 7.60
CA MET A 2 16.59 5.14 6.23
C MET A 2 16.77 6.33 5.29
N LEU A 3 18.02 6.60 4.92
CA LEU A 3 18.31 7.62 3.92
C LEU A 3 17.82 7.09 2.57
N GLN A 4 16.62 7.55 2.18
CA GLN A 4 16.00 7.43 0.85
C GLN A 4 15.54 6.03 0.43
N LEU A 5 14.61 5.43 1.19
CA LEU A 5 13.86 4.28 0.67
C LEU A 5 13.00 4.74 -0.52
N ARG A 6 13.27 4.17 -1.70
CA ARG A 6 12.47 4.37 -2.92
C ARG A 6 11.76 3.09 -3.35
N GLU A 7 12.38 1.94 -3.09
CA GLU A 7 11.86 0.64 -3.46
C GLU A 7 12.12 -0.38 -2.35
N LEU A 8 11.10 -1.18 -2.03
CA LEU A 8 11.19 -2.32 -1.12
C LEU A 8 10.45 -3.51 -1.71
N ASN A 9 11.19 -4.57 -2.06
CA ASN A 9 10.62 -5.83 -2.51
C ASN A 9 10.74 -6.90 -1.41
N LEU A 10 9.60 -7.42 -0.98
CA LEU A 10 9.45 -8.46 0.03
C LEU A 10 8.53 -9.61 -0.46
N ASP A 11 8.40 -9.75 -1.78
CA ASP A 11 7.51 -10.72 -2.42
C ASP A 11 7.90 -12.17 -2.10
N ASN A 12 6.90 -13.07 -2.15
CA ASN A 12 7.02 -14.52 -2.08
C ASN A 12 7.78 -15.02 -0.85
N ASN A 13 7.47 -14.43 0.30
CA ASN A 13 7.95 -14.87 1.60
C ASN A 13 6.81 -15.51 2.41
N ALA A 14 7.11 -15.88 3.64
CA ALA A 14 6.14 -16.40 4.60
C ALA A 14 5.83 -15.37 5.69
N PHE A 15 5.84 -14.06 5.38
CA PHE A 15 5.48 -13.05 6.36
C PHE A 15 4.02 -13.21 6.77
N THR A 16 3.77 -13.11 8.08
CA THR A 16 2.45 -13.30 8.70
C THR A 16 2.16 -12.13 9.64
N GLY A 17 0.91 -12.04 10.09
CA GLY A 17 0.45 -10.94 10.94
C GLY A 17 0.15 -9.69 10.12
N ASP A 18 -0.08 -8.59 10.82
CA ASP A 18 -0.53 -7.35 10.22
C ASP A 18 0.63 -6.49 9.73
N ILE A 19 0.36 -5.60 8.76
CA ILE A 19 1.30 -4.54 8.39
C ILE A 19 1.36 -3.56 9.57
N PRO A 20 2.54 -3.32 10.19
CA PRO A 20 2.62 -2.50 11.39
C PRO A 20 2.38 -1.02 11.07
N THR A 21 1.77 -0.28 12.01
CA THR A 21 1.49 1.16 11.83
C THR A 21 2.74 2.01 11.67
N ASN A 22 3.89 1.55 12.15
CA ASN A 22 5.17 2.23 11.99
C ASN A 22 6.00 1.71 10.80
N PHE A 23 5.39 0.98 9.86
CA PHE A 23 6.10 0.35 8.73
C PHE A 23 7.00 1.33 7.96
N LEU A 24 6.55 2.58 7.77
CA LEU A 24 7.27 3.64 7.07
C LEU A 24 7.66 4.84 7.96
N GLU A 25 7.62 4.70 9.29
CA GLU A 25 7.91 5.80 10.24
C GLU A 25 9.32 6.41 10.02
N GLY A 26 10.27 5.61 9.53
CA GLY A 26 11.64 6.04 9.27
C GLY A 26 11.85 6.88 8.01
N ILE A 27 10.81 7.19 7.24
CA ILE A 27 10.89 7.96 5.99
C ILE A 27 10.49 9.43 6.27
N PRO A 28 11.45 10.38 6.24
CA PRO A 28 11.18 11.75 6.61
C PRO A 28 10.47 12.56 5.51
N ASP A 29 10.74 12.25 4.25
CA ASP A 29 10.11 12.90 3.10
C ASP A 29 9.03 11.99 2.51
N LYS A 30 7.78 12.36 2.79
CA LYS A 30 6.58 11.62 2.36
C LYS A 30 6.10 12.04 0.96
N SER A 31 6.76 13.01 0.34
CA SER A 31 6.45 13.50 -1.01
C SER A 31 7.21 12.75 -2.10
N GLU A 32 8.27 12.02 -1.74
CA GLU A 32 9.03 11.18 -2.64
C GLU A 32 8.24 9.94 -3.08
N SER A 33 8.51 9.46 -4.30
CA SER A 33 7.91 8.23 -4.80
C SER A 33 8.50 7.02 -4.10
N ILE A 34 7.61 6.18 -3.57
CA ILE A 34 7.96 4.95 -2.85
C ILE A 34 7.18 3.80 -3.46
N PHE A 35 7.90 2.73 -3.82
CA PHE A 35 7.33 1.49 -4.30
C PHE A 35 7.58 0.37 -3.29
N ILE A 36 6.51 -0.30 -2.87
CA ILE A 36 6.57 -1.43 -1.96
C ILE A 36 5.80 -2.59 -2.57
N THR A 37 6.40 -3.76 -2.56
CA THR A 37 5.74 -4.99 -3.00
C THR A 37 5.89 -6.07 -1.95
N LEU A 38 4.75 -6.64 -1.55
CA LEU A 38 4.57 -7.64 -0.49
C LEU A 38 3.80 -8.86 -1.05
N ILE A 39 3.82 -9.06 -2.36
CA ILE A 39 3.00 -10.05 -3.07
C ILE A 39 3.30 -11.45 -2.58
N GLY A 40 2.28 -12.30 -2.47
CA GLY A 40 2.46 -13.73 -2.19
C GLY A 40 3.03 -13.99 -0.80
N ASN A 41 2.54 -13.27 0.21
CA ASN A 41 2.80 -13.51 1.63
C ASN A 41 1.54 -14.03 2.34
N GLN A 42 1.56 -14.10 3.67
CA GLN A 42 0.43 -14.52 4.50
C GLN A 42 0.02 -13.39 5.47
N LEU A 43 0.18 -12.13 5.04
CA LEU A 43 -0.17 -10.96 5.84
C LEU A 43 -1.69 -10.89 6.04
N THR A 44 -2.10 -10.54 7.25
CA THR A 44 -3.51 -10.49 7.70
C THR A 44 -3.93 -9.07 8.07
N GLY A 45 -5.17 -8.91 8.52
CA GLY A 45 -5.65 -7.67 9.10
C GLY A 45 -5.93 -6.60 8.06
N GLY A 46 -5.69 -5.34 8.41
CA GLY A 46 -5.95 -4.19 7.55
C GLY A 46 -4.69 -3.44 7.17
N VAL A 47 -4.76 -2.69 6.08
CA VAL A 47 -3.69 -1.73 5.73
C VAL A 47 -3.75 -0.53 6.69
N PRO A 48 -2.63 -0.11 7.30
CA PRO A 48 -2.62 1.02 8.21
C PRO A 48 -3.04 2.32 7.51
N PRO A 49 -4.00 3.08 8.08
CA PRO A 49 -4.45 4.35 7.49
C PRO A 49 -3.35 5.42 7.41
N ILE A 50 -2.38 5.37 8.33
CA ILE A 50 -1.21 6.26 8.36
C ILE A 50 -0.35 6.22 7.08
N LEU A 51 -0.53 5.20 6.24
CA LEU A 51 0.13 5.19 4.94
C LEU A 51 -0.36 6.32 4.04
N ASP A 52 -1.58 6.86 4.23
CA ASP A 52 -2.16 7.96 3.41
C ASP A 52 -1.27 9.22 3.40
N ASP A 53 -0.49 9.41 4.46
CA ASP A 53 0.45 10.51 4.58
C ASP A 53 1.49 10.54 3.43
N PHE A 54 1.71 9.42 2.75
CA PHE A 54 2.61 9.31 1.61
C PHE A 54 1.91 9.68 0.31
N THR A 55 2.35 10.75 -0.35
CA THR A 55 1.66 11.31 -1.52
C THR A 55 1.82 10.43 -2.77
N LEU A 56 2.94 9.71 -2.89
CA LEU A 56 3.31 8.93 -4.07
C LEU A 56 3.69 7.49 -3.68
N LEU A 57 2.82 6.83 -2.92
CA LEU A 57 2.99 5.43 -2.55
C LEU A 57 2.37 4.51 -3.60
N THR A 58 3.14 3.50 -3.99
CA THR A 58 2.63 2.29 -4.65
C THR A 58 2.86 1.13 -3.72
N ILE A 59 1.79 0.41 -3.36
CA ILE A 59 1.87 -0.77 -2.52
C ILE A 59 1.14 -1.94 -3.20
N ARG A 60 1.84 -3.07 -3.35
CA ARG A 60 1.31 -4.29 -3.95
C ARG A 60 1.12 -5.37 -2.89
N LEU A 61 -0.12 -5.83 -2.75
CA LEU A 61 -0.57 -6.72 -1.66
C LEU A 61 -1.18 -8.03 -2.18
N GLU A 62 -1.12 -8.28 -3.49
CA GLU A 62 -1.77 -9.43 -4.12
C GLU A 62 -1.29 -10.76 -3.51
N GLY A 63 -2.20 -11.71 -3.33
CA GLY A 63 -1.87 -13.01 -2.75
C GLY A 63 -1.54 -12.98 -1.25
N ASN A 64 -2.07 -12.00 -0.50
CA ASN A 64 -2.11 -11.98 0.97
C ASN A 64 -3.52 -12.30 1.51
N LEU A 65 -3.70 -12.22 2.82
CA LEU A 65 -4.96 -12.42 3.56
C LEU A 65 -5.49 -11.11 4.18
N ILE A 66 -5.20 -9.97 3.54
CA ILE A 66 -5.67 -8.65 3.98
C ILE A 66 -7.19 -8.56 3.83
N THR A 67 -7.89 -8.15 4.89
CA THR A 67 -9.36 -8.09 4.94
C THR A 67 -9.92 -6.68 5.02
N ALA A 68 -9.08 -5.66 5.25
CA ALA A 68 -9.54 -4.28 5.42
C ALA A 68 -8.63 -3.26 4.73
N LEU A 69 -9.25 -2.31 4.04
CA LEU A 69 -8.63 -1.10 3.53
C LEU A 69 -9.35 0.11 4.13
N PRO A 70 -8.63 1.04 4.79
CA PRO A 70 -9.20 2.32 5.19
C PRO A 70 -9.63 3.11 3.94
N GLN A 71 -10.83 3.69 3.99
CA GLN A 71 -11.41 4.41 2.85
C GLN A 71 -10.54 5.59 2.40
N GLU A 72 -9.88 6.28 3.33
CA GLU A 72 -8.97 7.39 3.05
C GLU A 72 -7.84 7.01 2.07
N LEU A 73 -7.32 5.78 2.14
CA LEU A 73 -6.29 5.30 1.19
C LEU A 73 -6.84 5.21 -0.23
N CYS A 74 -8.12 4.88 -0.36
CA CYS A 74 -8.78 4.70 -1.65
C CYS A 74 -9.18 6.04 -2.29
N ASP A 75 -9.24 7.11 -1.50
CA ASP A 75 -9.51 8.47 -1.97
C ASP A 75 -8.22 9.19 -2.43
N ASN A 76 -7.05 8.63 -2.14
CA ASN A 76 -5.76 9.18 -2.55
C ASN A 76 -5.47 8.95 -4.04
N LEU A 77 -5.92 9.87 -4.89
CA LEU A 77 -5.85 9.75 -6.34
C LEU A 77 -4.43 9.63 -6.90
N LYS A 78 -3.39 10.02 -6.14
CA LYS A 78 -1.99 9.97 -6.57
C LYS A 78 -1.31 8.64 -6.29
N TRP A 79 -1.91 7.81 -5.44
CA TRP A 79 -1.42 6.47 -5.18
C TRP A 79 -1.44 5.60 -6.42
N MET A 80 -0.61 4.55 -6.39
CA MET A 80 -0.48 3.62 -7.50
C MET A 80 -0.16 4.34 -8.82
N HIS A 81 0.70 5.36 -8.78
CA HIS A 81 1.02 6.20 -9.95
C HIS A 81 -0.19 6.84 -10.65
N GLY A 82 -1.26 7.14 -9.92
CA GLY A 82 -2.47 7.73 -10.47
C GLY A 82 -3.47 6.74 -11.05
N GLU A 83 -3.25 5.43 -10.90
CA GLU A 83 -4.23 4.43 -11.36
C GLU A 83 -5.56 4.53 -10.62
N ILE A 84 -5.56 4.99 -9.37
CA ILE A 84 -6.78 5.24 -8.59
C ILE A 84 -7.64 6.33 -9.26
N GLU A 85 -7.03 7.38 -9.80
CA GLU A 85 -7.75 8.45 -10.53
C GLU A 85 -8.41 7.95 -11.81
N LYS A 86 -7.80 6.95 -12.45
CA LYS A 86 -8.29 6.39 -13.72
C LYS A 86 -9.43 5.39 -13.54
N MET A 87 -9.73 4.99 -12.30
CA MET A 87 -10.83 4.07 -12.04
C MET A 87 -12.18 4.72 -12.36
N PRO A 88 -13.13 3.98 -12.98
CA PRO A 88 -14.47 4.48 -13.22
C PRO A 88 -15.16 4.91 -11.92
N ASP A 89 -16.00 5.95 -11.94
CA ASP A 89 -16.78 6.40 -10.78
C ASP A 89 -17.68 5.30 -10.17
N THR A 90 -18.02 4.29 -10.97
CA THR A 90 -18.80 3.11 -10.54
C THR A 90 -17.96 2.00 -9.92
N ALA A 91 -16.63 2.09 -10.00
CA ALA A 91 -15.72 1.09 -9.46
C ALA A 91 -15.30 1.46 -8.02
N ASN A 92 -15.10 0.45 -7.19
CA ASN A 92 -14.53 0.67 -5.88
C ASN A 92 -13.03 0.96 -6.04
N LYS A 93 -12.62 2.21 -5.76
CA LYS A 93 -11.22 2.66 -5.86
C LYS A 93 -10.25 1.80 -5.04
N CYS A 94 -10.74 1.18 -3.97
CA CYS A 94 -9.97 0.26 -3.15
C CYS A 94 -9.53 -1.01 -3.91
N ASP A 95 -10.25 -1.40 -4.96
CA ASP A 95 -9.93 -2.59 -5.76
C ASP A 95 -8.59 -2.42 -6.50
N ALA A 96 -8.14 -1.18 -6.74
CA ALA A 96 -6.82 -0.88 -7.31
C ALA A 96 -5.66 -1.33 -6.40
N ILE A 97 -5.91 -1.39 -5.09
CA ILE A 97 -4.88 -1.65 -4.07
C ILE A 97 -4.83 -3.14 -3.73
N LEU A 98 -5.99 -3.78 -3.57
CA LEU A 98 -6.05 -5.20 -3.21
C LEU A 98 -6.04 -6.16 -4.40
N CYS A 99 -6.37 -5.68 -5.60
CA CYS A 99 -6.59 -6.51 -6.79
C CYS A 99 -7.38 -7.79 -6.44
N PRO A 100 -8.63 -7.66 -5.97
CA PRO A 100 -9.44 -8.81 -5.59
C PRO A 100 -9.56 -9.80 -6.77
N PRO A 101 -9.68 -11.11 -6.47
CA PRO A 101 -9.68 -12.18 -7.48
C PRO A 101 -10.81 -12.10 -8.51
#